data_AF-A0A1Y4BPF3-F1
#
_entry.id   AF-A0A1Y4BPF3-F1
#
_cell.length_a   1.000
_cell.length_b   1.000
_cell.length_c   1.000
_cell.angle_alpha   90.00
_cell.angle_beta   90.00
_cell.angle_gamma   90.00
#
_symmetry.space_group_name_H-M   'P 1'
#
loop_
_entity.id
_entity.type
_entity.pdbx_description
1 polymer ?
#
loop_
_entity_poly.entity_id
_entity_poly.type
_entity_poly.pdbx_seq_one_letter_code
_entity_poly.pdbx_strand_id
1 'polypeptide(L)'
;MHYVPACVHPEEGQKPEEVFIWTSADYDPDSDLLAVTGCIWACPYSTIVLDFSHPLQLQPPEHWLDLRRIIDPDDTRFDDIEFARWESDGLLLRGCDTEDGRWKEVRVPIEQLRAEL
;
A
#
# COMPACT_ATOMS: atom_id res chain seq x y z
N MET A 1 -1.94 10.32 -24.43
CA MET A 1 -1.31 11.19 -23.43
C MET A 1 -0.99 10.30 -22.25
N HIS A 2 0.29 10.13 -21.90
CA HIS A 2 0.68 9.35 -20.73
C HIS A 2 0.86 10.34 -19.58
N TYR A 3 0.19 10.09 -18.46
CA TYR A 3 0.48 10.83 -17.23
C TYR A 3 1.82 10.32 -16.70
N VAL A 4 2.77 11.23 -16.48
CA VAL A 4 4.02 10.94 -15.80
C VAL A 4 4.09 11.86 -14.59
N PRO A 5 4.21 11.34 -13.36
CA PRO A 5 4.30 12.16 -12.17
C PRO A 5 5.48 13.13 -12.28
N ALA A 6 5.26 14.40 -11.89
CA ALA A 6 6.27 15.45 -12.01
C ALA A 6 7.56 15.12 -11.22
N CYS A 7 7.44 14.39 -10.11
CA CYS A 7 8.57 13.97 -9.30
C CYS A 7 9.51 12.98 -10.01
N VAL A 8 9.05 12.25 -11.04
CA VAL A 8 9.87 11.35 -11.86
C VAL A 8 10.71 12.12 -12.88
N HIS A 9 10.23 13.31 -13.31
CA HIS A 9 10.95 14.21 -14.22
C HIS A 9 10.97 15.63 -13.64
N PRO A 10 11.75 15.86 -12.58
CA PRO A 10 11.74 17.14 -11.90
C PRO A 10 12.53 18.21 -12.67
N GLU A 11 12.42 19.47 -12.26
CA GLU A 11 13.13 20.58 -12.89
C GLU A 11 14.66 20.48 -12.70
N GLU A 12 15.43 21.19 -13.53
CA GLU A 12 16.89 21.18 -13.46
C GLU A 12 17.40 21.60 -12.08
N GLY A 13 18.16 20.71 -11.42
CA GLY A 13 18.66 20.92 -10.06
C GLY A 13 17.88 20.21 -8.95
N GLN A 14 16.71 19.63 -9.26
CA GLN A 14 15.95 18.77 -8.34
C GLN A 14 16.33 17.29 -8.54
N LYS A 15 16.18 16.48 -7.48
CA LYS A 15 16.41 15.04 -7.55
C LYS A 15 15.13 14.33 -8.00
N PRO A 16 15.22 13.35 -8.91
CA PRO A 16 14.07 12.50 -9.23
C PRO A 16 13.68 11.69 -8.00
N GLU A 17 12.38 11.49 -7.83
CA GLU A 17 11.82 10.66 -6.78
C GLU A 17 11.21 9.39 -7.38
N GLU A 18 11.22 8.34 -6.56
CA GLU A 18 10.60 7.07 -6.90
C GLU A 18 9.11 7.15 -6.57
N VAL A 19 8.28 6.55 -7.43
CA VAL A 19 6.84 6.49 -7.23
C VAL A 19 6.41 5.05 -7.03
N PHE A 20 5.46 4.85 -6.11
CA PHE A 20 4.81 3.56 -5.96
C PHE A 20 4.04 3.22 -7.24
N ILE A 21 4.35 2.08 -7.85
CA ILE A 21 3.73 1.61 -9.09
C ILE A 21 2.51 0.79 -8.73
N TRP A 22 1.32 1.31 -9.08
CA TRP A 22 0.06 0.66 -8.77
C TRP A 22 -0.21 -0.47 -9.76
N THR A 23 -0.54 -1.65 -9.25
CA THR A 23 -0.83 -2.85 -10.04
C THR A 23 -2.25 -3.36 -9.84
N SER A 24 -2.85 -3.11 -8.66
CA SER A 24 -4.27 -3.30 -8.38
C SER A 24 -4.80 -2.18 -7.46
N ALA A 25 -6.12 -2.05 -7.41
CA ALA A 25 -6.80 -1.14 -6.49
C ALA A 25 -8.18 -1.73 -6.12
N ASP A 26 -8.42 -1.86 -4.83
CA ASP A 26 -9.55 -2.58 -4.25
C ASP A 26 -10.22 -1.70 -3.18
N TYR A 27 -11.40 -1.17 -3.50
CA TYR A 27 -12.15 -0.24 -2.63
C TYR A 27 -13.12 -0.97 -1.71
N ASP A 28 -13.18 -0.54 -0.45
CA ASP A 28 -14.19 -0.97 0.51
C ASP A 28 -15.23 0.13 0.75
N PRO A 29 -16.51 -0.07 0.36
CA PRO A 29 -17.55 0.93 0.54
C PRO A 29 -18.02 1.10 1.99
N ASP A 30 -17.75 0.15 2.88
CA ASP A 30 -18.19 0.24 4.28
C ASP A 30 -17.23 1.11 5.10
N SER A 31 -15.94 1.05 4.80
CA SER A 31 -14.91 1.84 5.48
C SER A 31 -14.38 3.02 4.68
N ASP A 32 -14.79 3.25 3.43
CA ASP A 32 -14.22 4.29 2.55
C ASP A 32 -12.69 4.20 2.37
N LEU A 33 -12.12 3.00 2.49
CA LEU A 33 -10.68 2.77 2.31
C LEU A 33 -10.39 2.17 0.94
N LEU A 34 -9.25 2.53 0.37
CA LEU A 34 -8.74 1.95 -0.87
C LEU A 34 -7.43 1.21 -0.58
N ALA A 35 -7.39 -0.10 -0.83
CA ALA A 35 -6.17 -0.88 -0.82
C ALA A 35 -5.57 -0.88 -2.22
N VAL A 36 -4.27 -0.62 -2.33
CA VAL A 36 -3.56 -0.59 -3.59
C VAL A 36 -2.36 -1.51 -3.47
N THR A 37 -2.32 -2.55 -4.30
CA THR A 37 -1.16 -3.42 -4.41
C THR A 37 -0.19 -2.87 -5.43
N GLY A 38 1.09 -2.90 -5.11
CA GLY A 38 2.12 -2.37 -5.98
C GLY A 38 3.52 -2.53 -5.41
N CYS A 39 4.46 -1.80 -5.97
CA CYS A 39 5.85 -1.85 -5.57
C CYS A 39 6.58 -0.57 -5.95
N ILE A 40 7.72 -0.37 -5.30
CA ILE A 40 8.75 0.54 -5.77
C ILE A 40 9.72 -0.30 -6.63
N TRP A 41 10.02 0.12 -7.86
CA TRP A 41 10.96 -0.58 -8.76
C TRP A 41 10.72 -2.08 -9.00
N ALA A 42 9.46 -2.51 -9.11
CA ALA A 42 9.07 -3.89 -9.44
C ALA A 42 9.34 -4.96 -8.35
N CYS A 43 9.88 -4.61 -7.16
CA CYS A 43 10.06 -5.51 -6.01
C CYS A 43 10.63 -4.75 -4.78
N PRO A 44 10.30 -5.13 -3.52
CA PRO A 44 9.25 -6.08 -3.13
C PRO A 44 7.86 -5.50 -3.34
N TYR A 45 6.87 -6.38 -3.44
CA TYR A 45 5.47 -5.98 -3.43
C TYR A 45 5.03 -5.59 -2.02
N SER A 46 4.23 -4.54 -1.95
CA SER A 46 3.49 -4.16 -0.76
C SER A 46 2.07 -3.76 -1.12
N THR A 47 1.25 -3.59 -0.07
CA THR A 47 -0.08 -3.03 -0.15
C THR A 47 -0.10 -1.73 0.64
N ILE A 48 -0.46 -0.64 -0.01
CA ILE A 48 -0.74 0.63 0.65
C ILE A 48 -2.24 0.81 0.85
N VAL A 49 -2.64 1.50 1.90
CA VAL A 49 -4.03 1.90 2.15
C VAL A 49 -4.13 3.42 2.09
N LEU A 50 -5.19 3.92 1.45
CA LEU A 50 -5.51 5.33 1.35
C LEU A 50 -6.90 5.59 1.94
N ASP A 51 -7.07 6.75 2.60
CA ASP A 51 -8.40 7.25 2.93
C ASP A 51 -9.10 7.76 1.67
N PHE A 52 -10.18 7.11 1.28
CA PHE A 52 -10.92 7.41 0.05
C PHE A 52 -12.27 8.08 0.32
N SER A 53 -12.47 8.61 1.54
CA SER A 53 -13.65 9.40 1.93
C SER A 53 -13.91 10.60 1.01
N HIS A 54 -12.85 11.18 0.43
CA HIS A 54 -12.92 12.30 -0.51
C HIS A 54 -12.12 11.99 -1.80
N PRO A 55 -12.64 11.15 -2.71
CA PRO A 55 -11.87 10.54 -3.80
C PRO A 55 -11.37 11.54 -4.86
N LEU A 56 -11.97 12.73 -4.93
CA LEU A 56 -11.56 13.80 -5.85
C LEU A 56 -10.50 14.73 -5.24
N GLN A 57 -10.17 14.56 -3.96
CA GLN A 57 -9.12 15.32 -3.30
C GLN A 57 -7.79 14.59 -3.48
N LEU A 58 -6.77 15.33 -3.92
CA LEU A 58 -5.41 14.80 -4.01
C LEU A 58 -4.89 14.43 -2.62
N GLN A 59 -4.57 13.16 -2.43
CA GLN A 59 -3.94 12.59 -1.24
C GLN A 59 -2.42 12.54 -1.50
N PRO A 60 -1.61 13.33 -0.78
CA PRO A 60 -0.17 13.30 -1.00
C PRO A 60 0.44 11.99 -0.44
N PRO A 61 1.60 11.53 -0.95
CA PRO A 61 2.18 10.24 -0.58
C PRO A 61 2.43 10.04 0.92
N GLU A 62 2.65 11.10 1.68
CA GLU A 62 2.80 11.06 3.14
C GLU A 62 1.56 10.54 3.89
N HIS A 63 0.38 10.55 3.25
CA HIS A 63 -0.86 10.00 3.81
C HIS A 63 -1.13 8.56 3.35
N TRP A 64 -0.23 7.96 2.58
CA TRP A 64 -0.38 6.57 2.15
C TRP A 64 0.19 5.65 3.22
N LEU A 65 -0.65 4.78 3.75
CA LEU A 65 -0.27 3.84 4.79
C LEU A 65 0.28 2.55 4.16
N ASP A 66 1.59 2.37 4.17
CA ASP A 66 2.22 1.09 3.80
C ASP A 66 1.99 0.05 4.89
N LEU A 67 1.26 -1.02 4.56
CA LEU A 67 0.88 -2.06 5.52
C LEU A 67 2.06 -2.86 6.04
N ARG A 68 3.20 -2.85 5.35
CA ARG A 68 4.45 -3.42 5.87
C ARG A 68 4.81 -2.82 7.23
N ARG A 69 4.57 -1.52 7.43
CA ARG A 69 4.83 -0.82 8.70
C ARG A 69 3.99 -1.35 9.87
N ILE A 70 2.88 -2.01 9.59
CA ILE A 70 1.99 -2.60 10.60
C ILE A 70 2.34 -4.07 10.84
N ILE A 71 2.50 -4.85 9.76
CA ILE A 71 2.56 -6.32 9.87
C ILE A 71 3.98 -6.88 9.92
N ASP A 72 4.96 -6.11 9.47
CA ASP A 72 6.39 -6.44 9.47
C ASP A 72 7.24 -5.17 9.63
N PRO A 73 7.13 -4.48 10.78
CA PRO A 73 7.80 -3.19 11.00
C PRO A 73 9.33 -3.28 10.97
N ASP A 74 9.87 -4.47 11.26
CA ASP A 74 11.32 -4.73 11.24
C ASP A 74 11.84 -5.15 9.85
N ASP A 75 10.96 -5.33 8.86
CA ASP A 75 11.27 -5.71 7.48
C ASP A 75 12.11 -7.00 7.39
N THR A 76 11.71 -8.02 8.15
CA THR A 76 12.44 -9.29 8.25
C THR A 76 11.60 -10.53 7.98
N ARG A 77 10.27 -10.40 8.05
CA ARG A 77 9.35 -11.53 8.04
C ARG A 77 8.79 -11.83 6.65
N PHE A 78 8.48 -10.81 5.86
CA PHE A 78 7.83 -11.00 4.57
C PHE A 78 8.64 -10.42 3.42
N ASP A 79 8.88 -11.22 2.38
CA ASP A 79 9.45 -10.73 1.11
C ASP A 79 8.42 -9.86 0.38
N ASP A 80 7.22 -10.38 0.15
CA ASP A 80 6.11 -9.69 -0.52
C ASP A 80 4.87 -9.61 0.38
N ILE A 81 4.12 -8.52 0.27
CA ILE A 81 2.84 -8.31 0.96
C ILE A 81 1.77 -7.94 -0.06
N GLU A 82 0.75 -8.78 -0.17
CA GLU A 82 -0.34 -8.63 -1.13
C GLU A 82 -1.70 -8.50 -0.46
N PHE A 83 -2.58 -7.70 -1.08
CA PHE A 83 -4.00 -7.66 -0.76
C PHE A 83 -4.64 -9.03 -1.04
N ALA A 84 -5.42 -9.55 -0.08
CA ALA A 84 -6.21 -10.75 -0.30
C ALA A 84 -7.71 -10.42 -0.46
N ARG A 85 -8.28 -9.69 0.49
CA ARG A 85 -9.69 -9.24 0.48
C ARG A 85 -9.98 -8.27 1.62
N TRP A 86 -11.02 -7.47 1.43
CA TRP A 86 -11.72 -6.81 2.54
C TRP A 86 -12.64 -7.79 3.28
N GLU A 87 -12.72 -7.62 4.59
CA GLU A 87 -13.67 -8.28 5.49
C GLU A 87 -14.46 -7.21 6.25
N SER A 88 -15.62 -7.56 6.82
CA SER A 88 -16.55 -6.59 7.44
C SER A 88 -15.95 -5.68 8.51
N ASP A 89 -14.85 -6.10 9.13
CA ASP A 89 -14.19 -5.40 10.23
C ASP A 89 -12.66 -5.39 10.09
N GLY A 90 -12.14 -5.69 8.90
CA GLY A 90 -10.69 -5.66 8.66
C GLY A 90 -10.27 -5.88 7.22
N LEU A 91 -8.96 -5.79 7.04
CA LEU A 91 -8.26 -6.10 5.80
C LEU A 91 -7.49 -7.40 5.98
N LEU A 92 -7.67 -8.35 5.06
CA LEU A 92 -6.83 -9.53 5.00
C LEU A 92 -5.75 -9.37 3.93
N LEU A 93 -4.52 -9.64 4.35
CA LEU A 93 -3.32 -9.64 3.55
C LEU A 93 -2.73 -11.04 3.47
N ARG A 94 -1.88 -11.25 2.48
CA ARG A 94 -0.99 -12.41 2.42
C ARG A 94 0.45 -11.90 2.35
N GLY A 95 1.28 -12.39 3.26
CA GLY A 95 2.73 -12.15 3.25
C GLY A 95 3.48 -13.40 2.81
N CYS A 96 4.46 -13.28 1.91
CA CYS A 96 5.35 -14.37 1.53
C CYS A 96 6.47 -14.47 2.58
N ASP A 97 6.46 -15.50 3.41
CA ASP A 97 7.37 -15.62 4.55
C ASP A 97 8.82 -15.90 4.12
N THR A 98 9.77 -15.14 4.66
CA THR A 98 11.19 -15.22 4.30
C THR A 98 11.86 -16.54 4.72
N GLU A 99 11.33 -17.24 5.74
CA GLU A 99 11.92 -18.47 6.26
C GLU A 99 11.63 -19.68 5.37
N ASP A 100 10.38 -19.80 4.90
CA ASP A 100 9.90 -21.01 4.20
C ASP A 100 9.29 -20.74 2.81
N GLY A 101 9.23 -19.47 2.38
CA GLY A 101 8.67 -19.04 1.10
C GLY A 101 7.16 -19.27 0.97
N ARG A 102 6.45 -19.52 2.08
CA ARG A 102 5.01 -19.78 2.05
C ARG A 102 4.23 -18.51 2.31
N TRP A 103 3.10 -18.39 1.63
CA TRP A 103 2.14 -17.34 1.89
C TRP A 103 1.40 -17.58 3.21
N LYS A 104 1.45 -16.59 4.10
CA LYS A 104 0.75 -16.58 5.39
C LYS A 104 -0.26 -15.43 5.39
N GLU A 105 -1.47 -15.73 5.84
CA GLU A 105 -2.52 -14.71 5.98
C GLU A 105 -2.26 -13.86 7.23
N VAL A 106 -2.44 -12.55 7.09
CA VAL A 106 -2.34 -11.58 8.18
C VAL A 106 -3.53 -10.64 8.10
N ARG A 107 -4.22 -10.45 9.22
CA ARG A 107 -5.40 -9.59 9.30
C ARG A 107 -5.07 -8.30 10.04
N VAL A 108 -5.47 -7.16 9.47
CA VAL A 108 -5.36 -5.84 10.09
C VAL A 108 -6.76 -5.27 10.32
N PRO A 109 -7.18 -4.98 11.56
CA PRO A 109 -8.50 -4.40 11.83
C PRO A 109 -8.68 -3.00 11.22
N ILE A 110 -9.90 -2.66 10.79
CA ILE A 110 -10.20 -1.31 10.26
C ILE A 110 -9.86 -0.21 11.27
N GLU A 111 -10.18 -0.43 12.56
CA GLU A 111 -9.85 0.51 13.64
C GLU A 111 -8.35 0.82 13.72
N GLN A 112 -7.50 -0.19 13.46
CA GLN A 112 -6.06 0.00 13.45
C GLN A 112 -5.62 0.77 12.20
N LEU A 113 -6.18 0.46 11.02
CA LEU A 113 -5.89 1.22 9.79
C LEU A 113 -6.25 2.70 9.98
N ARG A 114 -7.40 2.98 10.58
CA ARG A 114 -7.89 4.34 10.85
C ARG A 114 -7.04 5.10 11.88
N ALA A 115 -6.39 4.41 12.81
CA ALA A 115 -5.52 5.06 13.79
C ALA A 115 -4.16 5.48 13.20
N GLU A 116 -3.75 4.85 12.09
CA GLU A 116 -2.46 5.06 11.41
C GLU A 116 -2.57 5.94 10.15
N LEU A 117 -3.79 6.23 9.69
CA LEU A 117 -4.12 7.17 8.60
C LEU A 117 -4.35 8.59 9.16
#